data_AF-J3NXD3-F1
#
_entry.id   AF-J3NXD3-F1
#
_cell.length_a   1.000
_cell.length_b   1.000
_cell.length_c   1.000
_cell.angle_alpha   90.00
_cell.angle_beta   90.00
_cell.angle_gamma   90.00
#
_symmetry.space_group_name_H-M   'P 1'
#
loop_
_entity.id
_entity.type
_entity.pdbx_description
1 polymer ?
#
loop_
_entity_poly.entity_id
_entity_poly.type
_entity_poly.pdbx_seq_one_letter_code
_entity_poly.pdbx_strand_id
1 'polypeptide(L)'
;MRTSMNLIGLLAAAGSAVVSACVPPATPLPDTILEPFRIQYQNTSYPAVHKLHLNAGLAGGGDRHLFTDPVGDKIFNMTLVDGAITNTWAEGTLRAVIGGEHSTIDNTDKIFMTNRGDPVAVFKPTWGCDPDTDQPQVELVFQGHRKGSTFVPGGWYCIRPTYDGAYESRYYPPGNTANDPNKFCVKVTLVALVSQAPVASTTTQTSTTSATTTVTTSSTLPTTTQTTTTSATTTVTTASPTTLSTVTTTGPANPSATGKFTDMTAQGYAFQGCAPEERTANDEPGRTLGGPRFSADDMTNEKCFEFCAARGYKLAGTEYRRECYCGNALFRPTRQPATTVASLAGCSYPCAGNAAQFCGGSAWLSLYRKCEAGETCVNAQFT
;
A
#
# COMPACT_ATOMS: atom_id res chain seq x y z
N MET A 1 -79.30 -11.26 -14.29
CA MET A 1 -78.77 -10.76 -13.00
C MET A 1 -77.25 -11.01 -13.05
N ARG A 2 -76.36 -10.02 -12.93
CA ARG A 2 -75.85 -9.44 -11.64
C ARG A 2 -75.48 -10.56 -10.66
N THR A 3 -74.29 -10.70 -10.06
CA THR A 3 -73.07 -9.86 -9.92
C THR A 3 -71.93 -10.80 -9.41
N SER A 4 -70.61 -10.55 -9.43
CA SER A 4 -69.76 -9.35 -9.67
C SER A 4 -68.40 -9.75 -10.28
N MET A 5 -67.60 -8.77 -10.72
CA MET A 5 -66.13 -8.87 -10.83
C MET A 5 -65.50 -8.26 -9.57
N ASN A 6 -64.58 -8.96 -8.91
CA ASN A 6 -63.76 -8.37 -7.82
C ASN A 6 -62.42 -7.90 -8.37
N LEU A 7 -62.34 -6.59 -8.59
CA LEU A 7 -61.14 -5.87 -8.95
C LEU A 7 -60.27 -5.68 -7.69
N ILE A 8 -59.25 -6.53 -7.50
CA ILE A 8 -58.27 -6.32 -6.42
C ILE A 8 -57.34 -5.17 -6.83
N GLY A 9 -57.33 -4.13 -6.00
CA GLY A 9 -56.73 -2.84 -6.32
C GLY A 9 -55.21 -2.84 -6.38
N LEU A 10 -54.71 -1.97 -7.26
CA LEU A 10 -53.30 -1.64 -7.43
C LEU A 10 -52.76 -0.91 -6.18
N LEU A 11 -51.80 -1.50 -5.47
CA LEU A 11 -50.82 -0.74 -4.68
C LEU A 11 -49.44 -0.95 -5.29
N ALA A 12 -49.15 -0.18 -6.34
CA ALA A 12 -47.78 0.04 -6.75
C ALA A 12 -47.12 0.95 -5.70
N ALA A 13 -46.34 0.36 -4.79
CA ALA A 13 -45.43 1.12 -3.94
C ALA A 13 -44.34 1.72 -4.84
N ALA A 14 -44.60 2.92 -5.37
CA ALA A 14 -43.59 3.74 -6.01
C ALA A 14 -42.61 4.21 -4.92
N GLY A 15 -41.66 3.34 -4.58
CA GLY A 15 -40.48 3.74 -3.83
C GLY A 15 -39.76 4.78 -4.65
N SER A 16 -39.81 6.04 -4.20
CA SER A 16 -39.00 7.12 -4.74
C SER A 16 -37.54 6.76 -4.52
N ALA A 17 -36.93 6.08 -5.47
CA ALA A 17 -35.49 5.97 -5.57
C ALA A 17 -34.98 7.41 -5.70
N VAL A 18 -34.44 7.95 -4.61
CA VAL A 18 -33.69 9.21 -4.65
C VAL A 18 -32.40 8.88 -5.37
N VAL A 19 -32.46 8.90 -6.70
CA VAL A 19 -31.26 8.82 -7.53
C VAL A 19 -30.51 10.11 -7.26
N SER A 20 -29.52 10.03 -6.37
CA SER A 20 -28.50 11.05 -6.20
C SER A 20 -27.60 11.02 -7.43
N ALA A 21 -28.17 11.40 -8.58
CA ALA A 21 -27.38 11.68 -9.76
C ALA A 21 -26.50 12.88 -9.40
N CYS A 22 -25.23 12.59 -9.09
CA CYS A 22 -24.18 13.59 -9.00
C CYS A 22 -24.34 14.60 -10.15
N VAL A 23 -24.40 15.89 -9.81
CA VAL A 23 -24.49 16.98 -10.78
C VAL A 23 -23.16 17.74 -10.73
N PRO A 24 -22.19 17.43 -11.61
CA PRO A 24 -20.93 18.14 -11.63
C PRO A 24 -21.14 19.60 -12.06
N PRO A 25 -20.39 20.57 -11.53
CA PRO A 25 -20.46 21.96 -11.96
C PRO A 25 -20.20 22.12 -13.47
N ALA A 26 -20.95 23.00 -14.12
CA ALA A 26 -20.78 23.31 -15.55
C ALA A 26 -19.56 24.21 -15.84
N THR A 27 -18.96 24.83 -14.82
CA THR A 27 -17.83 25.75 -14.95
C THR A 27 -16.57 24.99 -15.39
N PRO A 28 -15.94 25.31 -16.53
CA PRO A 28 -14.68 24.70 -16.93
C PRO A 28 -13.59 24.92 -15.88
N LEU A 29 -12.83 23.87 -15.58
CA LEU A 29 -11.66 23.97 -14.72
C LEU A 29 -10.44 24.49 -15.51
N PRO A 30 -9.57 25.29 -14.88
CA PRO A 30 -8.33 25.75 -15.51
C PRO A 30 -7.31 24.61 -15.60
N ASP A 31 -6.45 24.64 -16.63
CA ASP A 31 -5.32 23.70 -16.77
C ASP A 31 -4.18 23.95 -15.75
N THR A 32 -4.34 24.94 -14.86
CA THR A 32 -3.42 25.27 -13.77
C THR A 32 -4.20 25.37 -12.45
N ILE A 33 -3.80 24.53 -11.48
CA ILE A 33 -4.36 24.44 -10.13
C ILE A 33 -3.20 24.63 -9.15
N LEU A 34 -3.08 25.84 -8.61
CA LEU A 34 -2.02 26.19 -7.64
C LEU A 34 -2.42 25.88 -6.18
N GLU A 35 -3.70 25.56 -5.94
CA GLU A 35 -4.13 25.06 -4.64
C GLU A 35 -3.49 23.68 -4.39
N PRO A 36 -2.82 23.45 -3.25
CA PRO A 36 -2.15 22.19 -2.98
C PRO A 36 -3.15 21.03 -2.85
N PHE A 37 -2.93 19.96 -3.62
CA PHE A 37 -3.73 18.74 -3.59
C PHE A 37 -2.89 17.48 -3.41
N ARG A 38 -3.56 16.39 -3.01
CA ARG A 38 -3.07 15.01 -3.18
C ARG A 38 -3.85 14.32 -4.29
N ILE A 39 -3.26 13.29 -4.89
CA ILE A 39 -3.95 12.48 -5.89
C ILE A 39 -4.45 11.19 -5.24
N GLN A 40 -5.72 10.86 -5.47
CA GLN A 40 -6.29 9.54 -5.21
C GLN A 40 -6.53 8.80 -6.53
N TYR A 41 -6.32 7.49 -6.51
CA TYR A 41 -6.64 6.58 -7.59
C TYR A 41 -8.04 5.99 -7.42
N GLN A 42 -8.86 6.02 -8.46
CA GLN A 42 -10.19 5.41 -8.46
C GLN A 42 -10.35 4.42 -9.62
N ASN A 43 -10.72 3.19 -9.28
CA ASN A 43 -11.23 2.17 -10.21
C ASN A 43 -12.02 1.13 -9.40
N THR A 44 -13.35 1.28 -9.31
CA THR A 44 -14.21 0.38 -8.52
C THR A 44 -14.18 -1.08 -9.02
N SER A 45 -13.88 -1.30 -10.31
CA SER A 45 -13.65 -2.63 -10.89
C SER A 45 -12.29 -3.24 -10.51
N TYR A 46 -11.38 -2.48 -9.90
CA TYR A 46 -10.11 -2.98 -9.36
C TYR A 46 -9.86 -2.47 -7.92
N PRO A 47 -10.54 -3.05 -6.91
CA PRO A 47 -10.50 -2.56 -5.52
C PRO A 47 -9.11 -2.47 -4.90
N ALA A 48 -8.13 -3.23 -5.40
CA ALA A 48 -6.76 -3.23 -4.87
C ALA A 48 -5.96 -1.95 -5.15
N VAL A 49 -6.43 -1.07 -6.04
CA VAL A 49 -5.85 0.28 -6.24
C VAL A 49 -6.79 1.43 -5.90
N HIS A 50 -8.08 1.15 -5.85
CA HIS A 50 -9.10 2.14 -5.57
C HIS A 50 -8.93 2.69 -4.14
N LYS A 51 -8.96 4.02 -4.01
CA LYS A 51 -8.64 4.79 -2.79
C LYS A 51 -7.18 4.70 -2.31
N LEU A 52 -6.26 4.11 -3.08
CA LEU A 52 -4.84 4.38 -2.89
C LEU A 52 -4.50 5.81 -3.32
N HIS A 53 -3.42 6.37 -2.79
CA HIS A 53 -2.98 7.71 -3.13
C HIS A 53 -1.58 7.70 -3.74
N LEU A 54 -1.26 8.75 -4.50
CA LEU A 54 0.04 8.94 -5.10
C LEU A 54 1.07 9.45 -4.07
N ASN A 55 2.16 8.71 -3.97
CA ASN A 55 3.32 8.96 -3.13
C ASN A 55 4.59 9.12 -3.99
N ALA A 56 5.64 9.72 -3.45
CA ALA A 56 6.92 9.92 -4.13
C ALA A 56 8.08 9.33 -3.31
N GLY A 57 8.96 8.57 -3.94
CA GLY A 57 10.21 8.11 -3.33
C GLY A 57 11.44 8.65 -4.06
N LEU A 58 12.53 8.92 -3.34
CA LEU A 58 13.82 9.28 -3.94
C LEU A 58 14.33 8.18 -4.89
N ALA A 59 14.65 8.56 -6.13
CA ALA A 59 15.15 7.64 -7.17
C ALA A 59 16.66 7.79 -7.46
N GLY A 60 17.35 8.65 -6.72
CA GLY A 60 18.69 9.13 -7.08
C GLY A 60 18.65 10.28 -8.08
N GLY A 61 19.77 10.99 -8.26
CA GLY A 61 19.89 12.09 -9.24
C GLY A 61 18.96 13.30 -9.02
N GLY A 62 18.27 13.39 -7.87
CA GLY A 62 17.25 14.39 -7.58
C GLY A 62 15.83 14.03 -8.07
N ASP A 63 15.65 12.89 -8.73
CA ASP A 63 14.35 12.45 -9.23
C ASP A 63 13.45 11.88 -8.13
N ARG A 64 12.14 11.82 -8.41
CA ARG A 64 11.16 11.08 -7.62
C ARG A 64 10.48 10.01 -8.46
N HIS A 65 10.55 8.76 -8.01
CA HIS A 65 9.65 7.71 -8.48
C HIS A 65 8.26 7.90 -7.89
N LEU A 66 7.23 7.64 -8.69
CA LEU A 66 5.83 7.77 -8.32
C LEU A 66 5.24 6.40 -7.99
N PHE A 67 4.80 6.24 -6.74
CA PHE A 67 4.27 5.00 -6.16
C PHE A 67 2.85 5.19 -5.62
N THR A 68 2.15 4.10 -5.32
CA THR A 68 0.96 4.13 -4.48
C THR A 68 1.29 3.97 -3.00
N ASP A 69 0.39 4.43 -2.11
CA ASP A 69 0.30 3.93 -0.74
C ASP A 69 0.44 2.38 -0.69
N PRO A 70 1.17 1.80 0.29
CA PRO A 70 1.86 2.47 1.40
C PRO A 70 3.33 2.84 1.10
N VAL A 71 3.81 2.68 -0.14
CA VAL A 71 5.22 2.90 -0.50
C VAL A 71 5.46 4.36 -0.88
N GLY A 72 6.68 4.86 -0.63
CA GLY A 72 7.08 6.25 -0.88
C GLY A 72 6.56 7.22 0.18
N ASP A 73 7.08 8.44 0.13
CA ASP A 73 6.65 9.54 0.99
C ASP A 73 5.31 10.10 0.51
N LYS A 74 4.39 10.34 1.46
CA LYS A 74 3.05 10.84 1.15
C LYS A 74 3.11 12.28 0.65
N ILE A 75 2.51 12.53 -0.51
CA ILE A 75 2.46 13.86 -1.11
C ILE A 75 1.09 14.49 -0.90
N PHE A 76 1.07 15.69 -0.31
CA PHE A 76 -0.15 16.47 -0.07
C PHE A 76 -0.13 17.85 -0.75
N ASN A 77 0.99 18.20 -1.35
CA ASN A 77 1.30 19.54 -1.87
C ASN A 77 1.59 19.55 -3.37
N MET A 78 0.97 18.65 -4.14
CA MET A 78 1.05 18.72 -5.60
C MET A 78 0.22 19.88 -6.11
N THR A 79 0.63 20.41 -7.25
CA THR A 79 -0.08 21.44 -8.01
C THR A 79 -0.16 20.99 -9.47
N LEU A 80 -1.04 21.62 -10.25
CA LEU A 80 -1.09 21.45 -11.70
C LEU A 80 -0.64 22.77 -12.34
N VAL A 81 0.30 22.72 -13.29
CA VAL A 81 0.80 23.90 -14.01
C VAL A 81 0.85 23.60 -15.50
N ASP A 82 0.05 24.30 -16.29
CA ASP A 82 -0.11 24.11 -17.74
C ASP A 82 -0.34 22.64 -18.11
N GLY A 83 -1.23 21.98 -17.37
CA GLY A 83 -1.58 20.56 -17.47
C GLY A 83 -0.56 19.58 -16.91
N ALA A 84 0.61 20.02 -16.41
CA ALA A 84 1.60 19.14 -15.81
C ALA A 84 1.38 19.01 -14.29
N ILE A 85 1.40 17.79 -13.75
CA ILE A 85 1.47 17.59 -12.29
C ILE A 85 2.86 17.99 -11.83
N THR A 86 2.95 18.90 -10.86
CA THR A 86 4.22 19.45 -10.33
C THR A 86 4.24 19.44 -8.81
N ASN A 87 5.45 19.43 -8.26
CA ASN A 87 5.70 19.56 -6.82
C ASN A 87 7.14 20.07 -6.62
N THR A 88 7.40 20.77 -5.52
CA THR A 88 8.70 21.38 -5.22
C THR A 88 9.33 20.72 -4.01
N TRP A 89 10.53 20.17 -4.22
CA TRP A 89 11.41 19.63 -3.18
C TRP A 89 12.69 20.48 -3.07
N ALA A 90 13.65 20.06 -2.24
CA ALA A 90 14.94 20.75 -2.06
C ALA A 90 15.76 20.84 -3.37
N GLU A 91 15.54 19.91 -4.30
CA GLU A 91 16.15 19.84 -5.63
C GLU A 91 15.44 20.72 -6.68
N GLY A 92 14.39 21.45 -6.26
CA GLY A 92 13.59 22.35 -7.09
C GLY A 92 12.21 21.79 -7.46
N THR A 93 11.54 22.50 -8.36
CA THR A 93 10.22 22.09 -8.89
C THR A 93 10.38 20.99 -9.93
N LEU A 94 9.90 19.80 -9.59
CA LEU A 94 9.84 18.66 -10.49
C LEU A 94 8.44 18.55 -11.11
N ARG A 95 8.35 17.94 -12.28
CA ARG A 95 7.11 17.72 -13.03
C ARG A 95 7.00 16.25 -13.44
N ALA A 96 5.78 15.73 -13.51
CA ALA A 96 5.51 14.39 -14.02
C ALA A 96 5.91 14.29 -15.49
N VAL A 97 6.82 13.39 -15.81
CA VAL A 97 7.35 13.12 -17.15
C VAL A 97 7.22 11.66 -17.50
N ILE A 98 7.27 11.36 -18.79
CA ILE A 98 7.20 10.03 -19.38
C ILE A 98 8.59 9.63 -19.87
N GLY A 99 9.08 8.47 -19.46
CA GLY A 99 10.40 7.95 -19.85
C GLY A 99 11.11 7.31 -18.66
N GLY A 100 12.45 7.39 -18.63
CA GLY A 100 13.27 6.84 -17.54
C GLY A 100 13.41 5.31 -17.55
N GLU A 101 12.33 4.58 -17.85
CA GLU A 101 12.31 3.12 -17.93
C GLU A 101 11.22 2.63 -18.91
N HIS A 102 11.62 2.24 -20.11
CA HIS A 102 10.75 1.57 -21.09
C HIS A 102 10.64 0.08 -20.77
N SER A 103 9.44 -0.48 -20.85
CA SER A 103 9.20 -1.91 -20.65
C SER A 103 8.80 -2.59 -21.95
N THR A 104 9.68 -3.45 -22.46
CA THR A 104 9.49 -4.14 -23.76
C THR A 104 8.43 -5.25 -23.75
N ILE A 105 7.90 -5.63 -22.58
CA ILE A 105 6.92 -6.71 -22.42
C ILE A 105 5.49 -6.19 -22.57
N ASP A 106 5.16 -5.08 -21.89
CA ASP A 106 3.86 -4.42 -21.96
C ASP A 106 3.86 -3.16 -22.84
N ASN A 107 5.01 -2.77 -23.40
CA ASN A 107 5.22 -1.58 -24.22
C ASN A 107 4.72 -0.30 -23.51
N THR A 108 4.97 -0.20 -22.21
CA THR A 108 4.71 1.00 -21.40
C THR A 108 5.99 1.72 -21.01
N ASP A 109 5.90 3.03 -20.83
CA ASP A 109 6.97 3.86 -20.26
C ASP A 109 6.64 4.26 -18.83
N LYS A 110 7.66 4.39 -17.97
CA LYS A 110 7.46 4.87 -16.60
C LYS A 110 7.05 6.34 -16.58
N ILE A 111 6.24 6.70 -15.58
CA ILE A 111 5.98 8.09 -15.22
C ILE A 111 6.65 8.36 -13.88
N PHE A 112 7.52 9.37 -13.86
CA PHE A 112 8.29 9.79 -12.69
C PHE A 112 8.36 11.32 -12.66
N MET A 113 8.88 11.92 -11.59
CA MET A 113 9.05 13.37 -11.51
C MET A 113 10.52 13.78 -11.58
N THR A 114 10.80 14.75 -12.44
CA THR A 114 12.13 15.36 -12.62
C THR A 114 12.00 16.82 -13.08
N ASN A 115 13.11 17.56 -13.06
CA ASN A 115 13.23 18.89 -13.66
C ASN A 115 13.89 18.84 -15.07
N ARG A 116 14.39 17.67 -15.51
CA ARG A 116 15.01 17.43 -16.83
C ARG A 116 14.05 17.55 -18.02
N GLY A 117 14.63 17.69 -19.22
CA GLY A 117 13.93 17.88 -20.50
C GLY A 117 13.19 16.67 -21.07
N ASP A 118 12.76 15.74 -20.21
CA ASP A 118 11.93 14.58 -20.56
C ASP A 118 10.51 15.02 -20.98
N PRO A 119 9.79 14.24 -21.83
CA PRO A 119 8.41 14.54 -22.22
C PRO A 119 7.49 14.67 -21.01
N VAL A 120 6.83 15.82 -20.86
CA VAL A 120 5.95 16.13 -19.73
C VAL A 120 4.61 15.45 -19.93
N ALA A 121 4.12 14.71 -18.94
CA ALA A 121 2.77 14.14 -18.94
C ALA A 121 1.73 15.28 -18.78
N VAL A 122 0.74 15.33 -19.67
CA VAL A 122 -0.27 16.40 -19.71
C VAL A 122 -1.63 15.85 -19.32
N PHE A 123 -2.28 16.52 -18.38
CA PHE A 123 -3.60 16.22 -17.84
C PHE A 123 -4.49 17.44 -18.01
N LYS A 124 -5.78 17.21 -18.24
CA LYS A 124 -6.81 18.24 -18.26
C LYS A 124 -7.76 18.01 -17.07
N PRO A 125 -7.94 18.99 -16.18
CA PRO A 125 -8.95 18.92 -15.15
C PRO A 125 -10.36 18.90 -15.73
N THR A 126 -11.18 17.98 -15.27
CA THR A 126 -12.62 17.91 -15.57
C THR A 126 -13.40 17.66 -14.30
N TRP A 127 -14.64 18.13 -14.23
CA TRP A 127 -15.55 17.68 -13.20
C TRP A 127 -16.03 16.26 -13.49
N GLY A 128 -16.00 15.41 -12.47
CA GLY A 128 -16.55 14.06 -12.49
C GLY A 128 -17.32 13.78 -11.21
N CYS A 129 -17.60 12.50 -10.97
CA CYS A 129 -18.43 12.04 -9.86
C CYS A 129 -17.71 10.93 -9.10
N ASP A 130 -17.56 11.11 -7.80
CA ASP A 130 -17.00 10.10 -6.92
C ASP A 130 -17.92 8.87 -6.91
N PRO A 131 -17.43 7.67 -7.29
CA PRO A 131 -18.27 6.49 -7.52
C PRO A 131 -18.70 5.78 -6.22
N ASP A 132 -18.32 6.29 -5.05
CA ASP A 132 -18.72 5.77 -3.74
C ASP A 132 -19.72 6.68 -3.01
N THR A 133 -19.67 7.98 -3.28
CA THR A 133 -20.36 9.02 -2.50
C THR A 133 -21.29 9.90 -3.34
N ASP A 134 -21.31 9.72 -4.67
CA ASP A 134 -22.04 10.54 -5.65
C ASP A 134 -21.77 12.05 -5.50
N GLN A 135 -20.59 12.43 -4.96
CA GLN A 135 -20.18 13.82 -4.84
C GLN A 135 -19.41 14.30 -6.07
N PRO A 136 -19.60 15.54 -6.53
CA PRO A 136 -18.75 16.14 -7.56
C PRO A 136 -17.28 16.20 -7.13
N GLN A 137 -16.38 15.80 -8.03
CA GLN A 137 -14.94 15.77 -7.80
C GLN A 137 -14.14 16.32 -8.99
N VAL A 138 -12.87 16.68 -8.76
CA VAL A 138 -11.94 17.09 -9.82
C VAL A 138 -11.13 15.88 -10.30
N GLU A 139 -11.32 15.52 -11.56
CA GLU A 139 -10.60 14.42 -12.21
C GLU A 139 -9.51 14.98 -13.15
N LEU A 140 -8.32 14.39 -13.11
CA LEU A 140 -7.19 14.75 -13.96
C LEU A 140 -7.11 13.79 -15.16
N VAL A 141 -7.78 14.16 -16.25
CA VAL A 141 -7.87 13.31 -17.46
C VAL A 141 -6.59 13.44 -18.27
N PHE A 142 -5.80 12.38 -18.35
CA PHE A 142 -4.59 12.32 -19.18
C PHE A 142 -4.90 12.60 -20.66
N GLN A 143 -4.16 13.52 -21.26
CA GLN A 143 -4.35 13.98 -22.65
C GLN A 143 -3.27 13.47 -23.61
N GLY A 144 -2.08 13.15 -23.09
CA GLY A 144 -0.88 12.85 -23.88
C GLY A 144 0.37 13.44 -23.24
N HIS A 145 1.38 13.77 -24.04
CA HIS A 145 2.64 14.33 -23.54
C HIS A 145 3.21 15.46 -24.40
N ARG A 146 4.00 16.34 -23.77
CA ARG A 146 4.60 17.53 -24.40
C ARG A 146 6.11 17.54 -24.24
N LYS A 147 6.86 17.73 -25.33
CA LYS A 147 8.31 17.97 -25.31
C LYS A 147 8.63 19.26 -26.07
N GLY A 148 9.07 20.29 -25.34
CA GLY A 148 9.15 21.65 -25.88
C GLY A 148 7.77 22.16 -26.31
N SER A 149 7.66 22.69 -27.53
CA SER A 149 6.38 23.10 -28.14
C SER A 149 5.57 21.94 -28.75
N THR A 150 6.15 20.75 -28.89
CA THR A 150 5.48 19.61 -29.54
C THR A 150 4.60 18.87 -28.53
N PHE A 151 3.31 18.77 -28.82
CA PHE A 151 2.34 17.95 -28.08
C PHE A 151 1.96 16.71 -28.89
N VAL A 152 1.97 15.55 -28.24
CA VAL A 152 1.58 14.25 -28.79
C VAL A 152 0.35 13.77 -28.01
N PRO A 153 -0.85 13.78 -28.62
CA PRO A 153 -2.09 13.39 -27.95
C PRO A 153 -2.24 11.87 -27.83
N GLY A 154 -3.03 11.45 -26.84
CA GLY A 154 -3.50 10.08 -26.68
C GLY A 154 -2.64 9.20 -25.78
N GLY A 155 -3.00 7.92 -25.75
CA GLY A 155 -2.57 6.98 -24.71
C GLY A 155 -3.40 7.14 -23.45
N TRP A 156 -2.98 6.51 -22.36
CA TRP A 156 -3.63 6.63 -21.06
C TRP A 156 -2.63 6.48 -19.92
N TYR A 157 -2.94 7.12 -18.80
CA TYR A 157 -2.24 6.92 -17.54
C TYR A 157 -2.73 5.63 -16.88
N CYS A 158 -1.79 4.86 -16.34
CA CYS A 158 -2.09 3.67 -15.56
C CYS A 158 -1.11 3.45 -14.43
N ILE A 159 -1.45 2.54 -13.53
CA ILE A 159 -0.58 2.10 -12.46
C ILE A 159 -0.31 0.59 -12.58
N ARG A 160 0.93 0.19 -12.35
CA ARG A 160 1.44 -1.17 -12.61
C ARG A 160 2.08 -1.74 -11.35
N PRO A 161 1.79 -3.00 -10.94
CA PRO A 161 2.37 -3.58 -9.72
C PRO A 161 3.90 -3.51 -9.65
N THR A 162 4.44 -3.13 -8.49
CA THR A 162 5.88 -3.07 -8.18
C THR A 162 6.29 -4.12 -7.13
N TYR A 163 7.59 -4.45 -7.12
CA TYR A 163 8.20 -5.53 -6.32
C TYR A 163 8.04 -5.39 -4.79
N ASP A 164 7.72 -4.19 -4.33
CA ASP A 164 7.45 -3.78 -2.95
C ASP A 164 5.96 -3.89 -2.56
N GLY A 165 5.09 -4.35 -3.45
CA GLY A 165 3.66 -4.48 -3.21
C GLY A 165 2.85 -3.18 -3.34
N ALA A 166 3.46 -2.12 -3.87
CA ALA A 166 2.75 -0.95 -4.38
C ALA A 166 2.49 -1.06 -5.90
N TYR A 167 2.14 0.06 -6.52
CA TYR A 167 2.06 0.22 -7.96
C TYR A 167 2.87 1.46 -8.38
N GLU A 168 3.62 1.38 -9.47
CA GLU A 168 4.27 2.51 -10.10
C GLU A 168 3.39 3.15 -11.17
N SER A 169 3.60 4.44 -11.42
CA SER A 169 2.93 5.16 -12.50
C SER A 169 3.52 4.82 -13.87
N ARG A 170 2.68 4.54 -14.87
CA ARG A 170 3.08 4.23 -16.26
C ARG A 170 2.22 5.00 -17.28
N TYR A 171 2.80 5.20 -18.44
CA TYR A 171 2.13 5.63 -19.66
C TYR A 171 1.90 4.43 -20.57
N TYR A 172 0.66 4.24 -21.00
CA TYR A 172 0.28 3.25 -22.00
C TYR A 172 0.01 3.94 -23.35
N PRO A 173 0.84 3.72 -24.39
CA PRO A 173 0.74 4.47 -25.64
C PRO A 173 -0.50 4.13 -26.49
N PRO A 174 -0.93 5.03 -27.40
CA PRO A 174 -2.01 4.76 -28.34
C PRO A 174 -1.75 3.51 -29.19
N GLY A 175 -2.79 2.72 -29.45
CA GLY A 175 -2.72 1.54 -30.32
C GLY A 175 -1.88 0.38 -29.78
N ASN A 176 -1.35 0.48 -28.56
CA ASN A 176 -0.62 -0.61 -27.93
C ASN A 176 -1.55 -1.80 -27.62
N THR A 177 -1.08 -3.00 -27.96
CA THR A 177 -1.75 -4.30 -27.73
C THR A 177 -0.91 -5.25 -26.88
N ALA A 178 0.29 -4.84 -26.49
CA ALA A 178 1.15 -5.63 -25.62
C ALA A 178 0.63 -5.60 -24.17
N ASN A 179 0.87 -6.70 -23.45
CA ASN A 179 0.41 -6.87 -22.07
C ASN A 179 1.33 -7.85 -21.34
N ASP A 180 1.87 -7.45 -20.18
CA ASP A 180 2.50 -8.37 -19.23
C ASP A 180 1.39 -8.99 -18.36
N PRO A 181 1.09 -10.29 -18.47
CA PRO A 181 0.04 -10.92 -17.66
C PRO A 181 0.36 -10.90 -16.15
N ASN A 182 1.61 -10.65 -15.76
CA ASN A 182 2.03 -10.53 -14.36
C ASN A 182 2.08 -9.08 -13.86
N LYS A 183 2.01 -8.10 -14.77
CA LYS A 183 2.11 -6.66 -14.49
C LYS A 183 1.20 -5.85 -15.42
N PHE A 184 -0.06 -6.23 -15.49
CA PHE A 184 -1.04 -5.50 -16.30
C PHE A 184 -1.17 -4.06 -15.81
N CYS A 185 -1.30 -3.13 -16.76
CA CYS A 185 -1.44 -1.73 -16.42
C CYS A 185 -2.89 -1.42 -16.04
N VAL A 186 -3.13 -1.11 -14.77
CA VAL A 186 -4.48 -0.80 -14.26
C VAL A 186 -4.84 0.62 -14.68
N LYS A 187 -5.85 0.76 -15.55
CA LYS A 187 -6.43 2.07 -15.86
C LYS A 187 -7.12 2.63 -14.62
N VAL A 188 -6.90 3.91 -14.34
CA VAL A 188 -7.44 4.58 -13.15
C VAL A 188 -7.90 5.99 -13.48
N THR A 189 -8.96 6.44 -12.80
CA THR A 189 -9.26 7.87 -12.67
C THR A 189 -8.31 8.46 -11.62
N LEU A 190 -7.71 9.60 -11.96
CA LEU A 190 -6.88 10.41 -11.07
C LEU A 190 -7.74 11.50 -10.46
N VAL A 191 -7.96 11.50 -9.15
CA VAL A 191 -8.76 12.51 -8.46
C VAL A 191 -7.86 13.47 -7.71
N ALA A 192 -7.97 14.77 -8.00
CA ALA A 192 -7.28 15.83 -7.28
C ALA A 192 -8.06 16.17 -6.01
N LEU A 193 -7.67 15.55 -4.89
CA LEU A 193 -8.20 15.85 -3.58
C LEU A 193 -7.48 17.09 -3.02
N VAL A 194 -8.07 18.26 -3.23
CA VAL A 194 -7.78 19.43 -2.40
C VAL A 194 -8.11 19.10 -0.95
N SER A 195 -7.31 19.62 0.00
CA SER A 195 -7.62 19.48 1.42
C SER A 195 -8.84 20.34 1.75
N GLN A 196 -10.05 19.75 1.77
CA GLN A 196 -11.30 20.49 1.99
C GLN A 196 -11.22 21.42 3.20
N ALA A 197 -11.36 22.72 2.94
CA ALA A 197 -11.83 23.72 3.88
C ALA A 197 -13.30 24.04 3.59
N PRO A 198 -14.06 24.50 4.59
CA PRO A 198 -14.58 25.88 4.54
C PRO A 198 -14.42 26.57 5.91
N VAL A 199 -14.51 27.89 6.09
CA VAL A 199 -15.51 28.86 5.61
C VAL A 199 -14.87 30.26 5.50
N ALA A 200 -15.42 31.13 4.65
CA ALA A 200 -15.11 32.55 4.66
C ALA A 200 -15.54 33.23 5.98
N SER A 201 -14.60 33.32 6.93
CA SER A 201 -14.79 33.96 8.23
C SER A 201 -14.18 35.36 8.21
N THR A 202 -15.02 36.38 8.10
CA THR A 202 -14.64 37.79 8.19
C THR A 202 -14.07 38.09 9.59
N THR A 203 -12.74 38.17 9.72
CA THR A 203 -12.10 38.65 10.94
C THR A 203 -11.07 39.74 10.62
N THR A 204 -11.53 40.98 10.67
CA THR A 204 -10.68 42.17 10.65
C THR A 204 -9.88 42.24 11.97
N GLN A 205 -8.55 42.19 11.90
CA GLN A 205 -7.64 42.88 12.84
C GLN A 205 -6.21 42.83 12.27
N THR A 206 -5.72 43.97 11.77
CA THR A 206 -4.92 44.96 12.52
C THR A 206 -3.48 44.51 12.70
N SER A 207 -2.61 45.04 11.84
CA SER A 207 -1.16 44.90 11.93
C SER A 207 -0.59 45.79 13.04
N THR A 208 0.22 45.19 13.91
CA THR A 208 1.13 45.93 14.80
C THR A 208 2.57 45.45 14.61
N THR A 209 3.40 46.34 14.08
CA THR A 209 4.84 46.20 13.95
C THR A 209 5.52 46.07 15.32
N SER A 210 6.58 45.27 15.44
CA SER A 210 7.80 45.65 16.17
C SER A 210 8.95 44.68 15.91
N ALA A 211 10.17 45.18 16.06
CA ALA A 211 11.40 44.55 15.59
C ALA A 211 12.24 43.93 16.71
N THR A 212 13.13 43.03 16.30
CA THR A 212 14.51 42.82 16.77
C THR A 212 14.89 43.29 18.19
N THR A 213 15.43 42.37 19.01
CA THR A 213 16.59 42.71 19.85
C THR A 213 17.55 41.53 19.94
N THR A 214 18.80 41.78 19.58
CA THR A 214 19.95 40.89 19.76
C THR A 214 20.43 40.88 21.21
N VAL A 215 20.85 39.72 21.73
CA VAL A 215 21.80 39.65 22.85
C VAL A 215 22.94 38.70 22.50
N THR A 216 24.16 39.21 22.58
CA THR A 216 25.42 38.51 22.29
C THR A 216 26.17 38.28 23.60
N THR A 217 26.69 37.07 23.82
CA THR A 217 27.97 36.73 24.51
C THR A 217 28.09 35.19 24.50
N SER A 218 29.18 34.56 24.01
CA SER A 218 30.50 34.38 24.67
C SER A 218 30.39 33.54 25.96
N SER A 219 31.21 32.51 26.24
CA SER A 219 32.35 31.89 25.54
C SER A 219 32.71 30.54 26.22
N THR A 220 33.79 29.90 25.76
CA THR A 220 34.62 28.85 26.40
C THR A 220 34.13 27.40 26.46
N LEU A 221 34.91 26.55 25.77
CA LEU A 221 35.14 25.13 25.99
C LEU A 221 35.91 24.90 27.32
N PRO A 222 35.87 23.69 27.92
CA PRO A 222 37.14 22.97 28.02
C PRO A 222 37.07 21.47 27.66
N THR A 223 38.22 20.98 27.20
CA THR A 223 38.51 19.59 26.77
C THR A 223 38.82 18.68 27.97
N THR A 224 39.06 17.39 27.70
CA THR A 224 39.68 16.31 28.53
C THR A 224 38.71 15.41 29.33
N THR A 225 38.97 14.12 29.54
CA THR A 225 39.81 13.09 28.87
C THR A 225 39.27 11.70 29.29
N GLN A 226 39.61 10.64 28.54
CA GLN A 226 39.40 9.21 28.83
C GLN A 226 39.43 8.81 30.33
N THR A 227 38.63 7.81 30.72
CA THR A 227 39.20 6.51 31.16
C THR A 227 38.19 5.37 31.19
N THR A 228 38.71 4.15 31.00
CA THR A 228 38.06 2.85 31.12
C THR A 228 37.95 2.37 32.57
N THR A 229 36.89 1.64 32.90
CA THR A 229 36.88 0.70 34.05
C THR A 229 36.26 -0.65 33.68
N THR A 230 36.98 -1.71 34.02
CA THR A 230 36.64 -3.12 33.83
C THR A 230 36.00 -3.70 35.10
N SER A 231 35.42 -4.91 35.00
CA SER A 231 35.01 -5.85 36.09
C SER A 231 33.52 -5.79 36.49
N ALA A 232 32.89 -6.89 36.94
CA ALA A 232 33.14 -8.32 36.73
C ALA A 232 31.89 -9.13 37.18
N THR A 233 31.72 -10.31 36.58
CA THR A 233 31.08 -11.54 37.08
C THR A 233 30.16 -11.51 38.32
N THR A 234 28.92 -11.99 38.16
CA THR A 234 28.28 -12.84 39.18
C THR A 234 27.48 -13.98 38.53
N THR A 235 27.83 -15.22 38.89
CA THR A 235 27.09 -16.44 38.53
C THR A 235 25.99 -16.74 39.54
N VAL A 236 24.80 -17.16 39.09
CA VAL A 236 23.83 -17.85 39.95
C VAL A 236 23.27 -19.06 39.21
N THR A 237 23.51 -20.24 39.79
CA THR A 237 22.97 -21.53 39.35
C THR A 237 21.94 -22.00 40.37
N THR A 238 20.73 -22.36 39.96
CA THR A 238 19.83 -23.24 40.75
C THR A 238 18.83 -23.95 39.85
N ALA A 239 18.43 -25.17 40.24
CA ALA A 239 17.73 -26.12 39.38
C ALA A 239 16.20 -26.18 39.62
N SER A 240 15.57 -27.03 38.80
CA SER A 240 14.14 -27.39 38.72
C SER A 240 13.46 -27.76 40.06
N PRO A 241 12.12 -27.76 40.09
CA PRO A 241 11.46 -29.07 40.01
C PRO A 241 10.30 -29.16 39.00
N THR A 242 10.01 -30.39 38.59
CA THR A 242 8.89 -30.82 37.75
C THR A 242 7.57 -30.88 38.54
N THR A 243 6.46 -30.45 37.93
CA THR A 243 5.11 -30.91 38.30
C THR A 243 4.28 -31.19 37.06
N LEU A 244 3.76 -32.42 36.98
CA LEU A 244 2.80 -32.87 35.98
C LEU A 244 1.41 -32.29 36.31
N SER A 245 0.62 -31.88 35.33
CA SER A 245 -0.83 -31.67 35.51
C SER A 245 -1.59 -31.90 34.22
N THR A 246 -2.52 -32.86 34.29
CA THR A 246 -3.46 -33.24 33.24
C THR A 246 -4.69 -32.34 33.27
N VAL A 247 -5.10 -31.83 32.10
CA VAL A 247 -6.46 -31.32 31.87
C VAL A 247 -6.99 -31.96 30.60
N THR A 248 -8.20 -32.50 30.68
CA THR A 248 -8.86 -33.27 29.61
C THR A 248 -10.21 -32.61 29.29
N THR A 249 -10.73 -32.89 28.08
CA THR A 249 -12.07 -32.55 27.58
C THR A 249 -12.30 -31.09 27.16
N THR A 250 -13.14 -30.77 26.17
CA THR A 250 -13.59 -31.50 24.95
C THR A 250 -14.14 -30.44 23.99
N GLY A 251 -13.70 -30.41 22.73
CA GLY A 251 -14.30 -29.63 21.65
C GLY A 251 -14.16 -30.40 20.33
N PRO A 252 -15.08 -30.26 19.37
CA PRO A 252 -15.11 -31.13 18.19
C PRO A 252 -13.89 -30.90 17.30
N ALA A 253 -12.96 -31.86 17.32
CA ALA A 253 -11.83 -31.89 16.42
C ALA A 253 -12.30 -32.14 14.99
N ASN A 254 -12.25 -31.11 14.14
CA ASN A 254 -12.20 -31.32 12.69
C ASN A 254 -10.85 -32.03 12.39
N PRO A 255 -10.82 -33.11 11.58
CA PRO A 255 -9.61 -33.95 11.47
C PRO A 255 -8.48 -33.23 10.71
N SER A 256 -7.63 -32.52 11.44
CA SER A 256 -6.42 -31.88 10.93
C SER A 256 -5.37 -32.92 10.54
N ALA A 257 -5.26 -33.21 9.24
CA ALA A 257 -4.16 -33.99 8.71
C ALA A 257 -2.87 -33.14 8.60
N THR A 258 -1.72 -33.75 8.96
CA THR A 258 -0.35 -33.28 8.63
C THR A 258 0.07 -31.89 9.13
N GLY A 259 0.31 -31.76 10.44
CA GLY A 259 0.81 -30.52 11.06
C GLY A 259 2.26 -30.15 10.67
N LYS A 260 2.41 -29.18 9.77
CA LYS A 260 3.65 -28.41 9.50
C LYS A 260 3.37 -26.90 9.47
N PHE A 261 2.55 -26.47 10.43
CA PHE A 261 2.26 -25.07 10.72
C PHE A 261 1.95 -24.94 12.22
N THR A 262 1.92 -23.72 12.74
CA THR A 262 1.53 -23.45 14.12
C THR A 262 0.12 -22.92 14.13
N ASP A 263 -0.78 -23.47 14.96
CA ASP A 263 -2.11 -22.88 15.11
C ASP A 263 -2.00 -21.60 15.93
N MET A 264 -2.36 -20.47 15.31
CA MET A 264 -2.25 -19.13 15.87
C MET A 264 -3.63 -18.43 15.99
N THR A 265 -4.71 -19.20 15.81
CA THR A 265 -6.09 -18.68 15.79
C THR A 265 -6.51 -18.08 17.13
N ALA A 266 -6.03 -18.63 18.25
CA ALA A 266 -6.24 -18.09 19.59
C ALA A 266 -5.59 -16.70 19.79
N GLN A 267 -4.57 -16.36 19.00
CA GLN A 267 -3.92 -15.05 18.97
C GLN A 267 -4.54 -14.12 17.90
N GLY A 268 -5.59 -14.56 17.20
CA GLY A 268 -6.24 -13.80 16.13
C GLY A 268 -5.52 -13.84 14.79
N TYR A 269 -4.72 -14.88 14.52
CA TYR A 269 -4.05 -15.07 13.23
C TYR A 269 -4.38 -16.42 12.60
N ALA A 270 -4.91 -16.40 11.38
CA ALA A 270 -5.20 -17.58 10.60
C ALA A 270 -4.01 -17.93 9.69
N PHE A 271 -3.50 -19.15 9.79
CA PHE A 271 -2.53 -19.69 8.83
C PHE A 271 -3.18 -19.77 7.44
N GLN A 272 -2.55 -19.14 6.44
CA GLN A 272 -3.04 -19.11 5.06
C GLN A 272 -2.41 -20.22 4.21
N GLY A 273 -1.25 -20.75 4.63
CA GLY A 273 -0.54 -21.83 3.96
C GLY A 273 0.92 -21.52 3.71
N CYS A 274 1.57 -22.41 2.95
CA CYS A 274 2.98 -22.28 2.62
C CYS A 274 3.14 -21.56 1.28
N ALA A 275 3.69 -20.35 1.31
CA ALA A 275 3.83 -19.49 0.12
C ALA A 275 5.27 -19.53 -0.43
N PRO A 276 5.47 -19.72 -1.75
CA PRO A 276 6.80 -19.86 -2.33
C PRO A 276 7.51 -18.51 -2.46
N GLU A 277 8.68 -18.41 -1.85
CA GLU A 277 9.58 -17.25 -1.97
C GLU A 277 10.51 -17.44 -3.17
N GLU A 278 9.91 -17.50 -4.36
CA GLU A 278 10.61 -17.84 -5.60
C GLU A 278 11.84 -16.93 -5.84
N ARG A 279 13.03 -17.54 -5.99
CA ARG A 279 14.29 -16.86 -6.34
C ARG A 279 14.80 -17.37 -7.68
N THR A 280 14.21 -16.91 -8.78
CA THR A 280 14.84 -17.08 -10.11
C THR A 280 15.82 -15.92 -10.37
N ALA A 281 16.78 -16.12 -11.27
CA ALA A 281 17.85 -15.13 -11.53
C ALA A 281 17.36 -13.76 -12.06
N ASN A 282 16.08 -13.66 -12.45
CA ASN A 282 15.43 -12.45 -12.94
C ASN A 282 14.48 -11.83 -11.88
N ASP A 283 14.48 -12.34 -10.64
CA ASP A 283 13.47 -12.05 -9.61
C ASP A 283 14.08 -11.36 -8.38
N GLU A 284 15.16 -10.58 -8.56
CA GLU A 284 15.80 -9.81 -7.48
C GLU A 284 15.19 -8.40 -7.32
N PRO A 285 14.54 -8.07 -6.18
CA PRO A 285 14.02 -8.95 -5.14
C PRO A 285 12.48 -8.94 -5.14
N GLY A 286 11.88 -9.78 -5.98
CA GLY A 286 10.51 -10.20 -5.81
C GLY A 286 10.41 -10.98 -4.49
N ARG A 287 9.81 -10.36 -3.48
CA ARG A 287 9.50 -10.97 -2.17
C ARG A 287 8.01 -11.28 -2.11
N THR A 288 7.58 -12.37 -1.47
CA THR A 288 6.13 -12.69 -1.45
C THR A 288 5.33 -11.65 -0.68
N LEU A 289 5.94 -11.09 0.37
CA LEU A 289 5.43 -9.96 1.13
C LEU A 289 6.43 -8.79 0.99
N GLY A 290 5.95 -7.65 0.46
CA GLY A 290 6.79 -6.49 0.11
C GLY A 290 7.00 -5.44 1.21
N GLY A 291 6.40 -5.63 2.39
CA GLY A 291 6.49 -4.69 3.51
C GLY A 291 7.76 -4.84 4.37
N PRO A 292 7.78 -4.20 5.55
CA PRO A 292 8.90 -4.26 6.49
C PRO A 292 9.29 -5.71 6.85
N ARG A 293 10.59 -5.92 7.09
CA ARG A 293 11.16 -7.21 7.48
C ARG A 293 12.23 -7.04 8.54
N PHE A 294 12.46 -8.08 9.32
CA PHE A 294 13.61 -8.19 10.23
C PHE A 294 14.03 -9.65 10.40
N SER A 295 15.19 -9.87 11.00
CA SER A 295 15.67 -11.19 11.39
C SER A 295 16.07 -11.17 12.86
N ALA A 296 15.82 -12.26 13.58
CA ALA A 296 16.21 -12.41 14.98
C ALA A 296 16.52 -13.88 15.29
N ASP A 297 17.61 -14.13 16.04
CA ASP A 297 18.00 -15.49 16.42
C ASP A 297 17.05 -16.12 17.45
N ASP A 298 16.14 -15.32 18.02
CA ASP A 298 15.07 -15.75 18.93
C ASP A 298 13.65 -15.56 18.32
N MET A 299 13.56 -15.58 16.98
CA MET A 299 12.30 -15.41 16.23
C MET A 299 11.24 -16.46 16.60
N THR A 300 10.00 -16.00 16.74
CA THR A 300 8.78 -16.82 16.85
C THR A 300 7.71 -16.27 15.91
N ASN A 301 6.64 -17.03 15.66
CA ASN A 301 5.51 -16.55 14.88
C ASN A 301 4.86 -15.31 15.55
N GLU A 302 4.69 -15.30 16.87
CA GLU A 302 4.16 -14.15 17.63
C GLU A 302 4.97 -12.88 17.39
N LYS A 303 6.30 -12.95 17.55
CA LYS A 303 7.19 -11.79 17.34
C LYS A 303 7.07 -11.21 15.94
N CYS A 304 6.94 -12.07 14.94
CA CYS A 304 6.73 -11.61 13.57
C CYS A 304 5.38 -10.89 13.43
N PHE A 305 4.33 -11.46 13.99
CA PHE A 305 2.98 -10.90 13.88
C PHE A 305 2.84 -9.59 14.64
N GLU A 306 3.38 -9.49 15.86
CA GLU A 306 3.44 -8.27 16.64
C GLU A 306 4.17 -7.15 15.89
N PHE A 307 5.35 -7.46 15.31
CA PHE A 307 6.12 -6.51 14.51
C PHE A 307 5.34 -5.97 13.30
N CYS A 308 4.60 -6.84 12.60
CA CYS A 308 3.78 -6.46 11.44
C CYS A 308 2.51 -5.71 11.84
N ALA A 309 1.78 -6.18 12.84
CA ALA A 309 0.55 -5.57 13.30
C ALA A 309 0.76 -4.19 13.94
N ALA A 310 1.85 -4.00 14.69
CA ALA A 310 2.27 -2.69 15.20
C ALA A 310 2.56 -1.66 14.10
N ARG A 311 2.77 -2.12 12.85
CA ARG A 311 3.00 -1.30 11.65
C ARG A 311 1.78 -1.25 10.71
N GLY A 312 0.63 -1.79 11.14
CA GLY A 312 -0.62 -1.76 10.36
C GLY A 312 -0.69 -2.80 9.23
N TYR A 313 0.18 -3.81 9.20
CA TYR A 313 0.15 -4.87 8.19
C TYR A 313 -0.78 -6.02 8.59
N LYS A 314 -1.56 -6.53 7.63
CA LYS A 314 -2.54 -7.62 7.82
C LYS A 314 -1.95 -9.01 7.59
N LEU A 315 -0.87 -9.11 6.81
CA LEU A 315 -0.14 -10.35 6.56
C LEU A 315 1.22 -10.31 7.26
N ALA A 316 1.60 -11.46 7.79
CA ALA A 316 2.92 -11.70 8.34
C ALA A 316 3.38 -13.10 7.91
N GLY A 317 4.66 -13.26 7.60
CA GLY A 317 5.22 -14.53 7.19
C GLY A 317 6.63 -14.72 7.69
N THR A 318 6.95 -15.93 8.12
CA THR A 318 8.27 -16.31 8.62
C THR A 318 9.01 -17.20 7.62
N GLU A 319 10.25 -16.85 7.27
CA GLU A 319 11.15 -17.62 6.37
C GLU A 319 12.36 -18.12 7.19
N TYR A 320 12.93 -19.24 6.76
CA TYR A 320 14.27 -19.68 7.16
C TYR A 320 14.56 -19.62 8.68
N ARG A 321 13.58 -20.01 9.52
CA ARG A 321 13.63 -20.08 11.01
C ARG A 321 13.64 -18.74 11.75
N ARG A 322 14.26 -17.72 11.17
CA ARG A 322 14.70 -16.50 11.88
C ARG A 322 14.26 -15.20 11.22
N GLU A 323 13.63 -15.27 10.05
CA GLU A 323 13.29 -14.09 9.25
C GLU A 323 11.79 -13.84 9.31
N CYS A 324 11.39 -12.58 9.39
CA CYS A 324 10.00 -12.14 9.39
C CYS A 324 9.78 -11.10 8.29
N TYR A 325 8.67 -11.22 7.58
CA TYR A 325 8.24 -10.37 6.48
C TYR A 325 6.78 -9.95 6.69
N CYS A 326 6.46 -8.67 6.44
CA CYS A 326 5.11 -8.12 6.56
C CYS A 326 4.53 -7.77 5.19
N GLY A 327 3.19 -7.80 5.06
CA GLY A 327 2.52 -7.33 3.85
C GLY A 327 1.03 -7.07 4.05
N ASN A 328 0.40 -6.50 3.03
CA ASN A 328 -1.06 -6.36 2.96
C ASN A 328 -1.67 -7.13 1.78
N ALA A 329 -0.84 -7.55 0.83
CA ALA A 329 -1.16 -8.42 -0.28
C ALA A 329 0.08 -9.29 -0.60
N LEU A 330 -0.12 -10.32 -1.42
CA LEU A 330 0.96 -11.13 -1.98
C LEU A 330 1.47 -10.46 -3.25
N PHE A 331 2.78 -10.36 -3.43
CA PHE A 331 3.37 -9.62 -4.55
C PHE A 331 3.03 -10.21 -5.93
N ARG A 332 2.90 -11.54 -6.06
CA ARG A 332 2.53 -12.20 -7.32
C ARG A 332 1.40 -13.21 -7.11
N PRO A 333 0.42 -13.35 -8.05
CA PRO A 333 -0.58 -14.41 -8.00
C PRO A 333 0.00 -15.83 -8.00
N THR A 334 1.20 -16.01 -8.59
CA THR A 334 1.96 -17.28 -8.58
C THR A 334 2.49 -17.67 -7.20
N ARG A 335 2.52 -16.72 -6.25
CA ARG A 335 3.00 -16.90 -4.88
C ARG A 335 1.87 -16.97 -3.86
N GLN A 336 0.67 -17.30 -4.32
CA GLN A 336 -0.42 -17.69 -3.41
C GLN A 336 0.02 -18.88 -2.55
N PRO A 337 -0.34 -18.89 -1.25
CA PRO A 337 -0.06 -20.04 -0.40
C PRO A 337 -0.77 -21.26 -0.98
N ALA A 338 0.00 -22.31 -1.26
CA ALA A 338 -0.58 -23.56 -1.71
C ALA A 338 -1.18 -24.30 -0.51
N THR A 339 -2.41 -24.79 -0.67
CA THR A 339 -3.18 -25.51 0.36
C THR A 339 -3.17 -27.03 0.13
N THR A 340 -2.05 -27.57 -0.35
CA THR A 340 -1.88 -29.03 -0.54
C THR A 340 -1.01 -29.63 0.55
N VAL A 341 -1.21 -30.90 0.89
CA VAL A 341 -0.34 -31.59 1.87
C VAL A 341 1.15 -31.58 1.44
N ALA A 342 1.42 -31.55 0.13
CA ALA A 342 2.77 -31.45 -0.41
C ALA A 342 3.42 -30.07 -0.17
N SER A 343 2.68 -28.96 -0.29
CA SER A 343 3.25 -27.61 -0.10
C SER A 343 3.71 -27.35 1.33
N LEU A 344 3.01 -27.95 2.32
CA LEU A 344 3.40 -27.93 3.72
C LEU A 344 4.82 -28.47 3.98
N ALA A 345 5.40 -29.26 3.09
CA ALA A 345 6.79 -29.68 3.20
C ALA A 345 7.78 -28.50 3.09
N GLY A 346 7.44 -27.45 2.34
CA GLY A 346 8.25 -26.24 2.21
C GLY A 346 8.38 -25.47 3.54
N CYS A 347 7.33 -25.47 4.37
CA CYS A 347 7.25 -24.69 5.61
C CYS A 347 7.56 -25.52 6.87
N SER A 348 8.58 -26.38 6.77
CA SER A 348 8.87 -27.41 7.78
C SER A 348 9.99 -27.08 8.77
N TYR A 349 10.54 -25.86 8.76
CA TYR A 349 11.68 -25.51 9.62
C TYR A 349 11.22 -24.97 10.99
N PRO A 350 11.68 -25.58 12.11
CA PRO A 350 11.45 -25.02 13.44
C PRO A 350 11.94 -23.57 13.61
N CYS A 351 11.14 -22.71 14.24
CA CYS A 351 11.49 -21.33 14.58
C CYS A 351 12.72 -21.26 15.50
N ALA A 352 13.54 -20.22 15.33
CA ALA A 352 14.80 -20.09 16.06
C ALA A 352 14.60 -19.86 17.57
N GLY A 353 13.60 -19.06 17.96
CA GLY A 353 13.24 -18.82 19.36
C GLY A 353 12.24 -19.82 19.96
N ASN A 354 11.61 -20.68 19.16
CA ASN A 354 10.68 -21.70 19.65
C ASN A 354 10.63 -22.93 18.73
N ALA A 355 11.33 -23.99 19.11
CA ALA A 355 11.41 -25.23 18.32
C ALA A 355 10.07 -26.00 18.19
N ALA A 356 9.04 -25.64 18.96
CA ALA A 356 7.68 -26.19 18.82
C ALA A 356 6.84 -25.47 17.73
N GLN A 357 7.37 -24.40 17.12
CA GLN A 357 6.70 -23.65 16.06
C GLN A 357 7.41 -23.83 14.71
N PHE A 358 6.68 -23.60 13.61
CA PHE A 358 7.22 -23.67 12.25
C PHE A 358 7.34 -22.27 11.62
N CYS A 359 8.55 -21.92 11.19
CA CYS A 359 8.92 -20.62 10.60
C CYS A 359 9.48 -20.79 9.18
N GLY A 360 8.60 -21.20 8.26
CA GLY A 360 8.88 -21.35 6.84
C GLY A 360 9.90 -22.43 6.52
N GLY A 361 10.69 -22.19 5.48
CA GLY A 361 11.80 -23.04 5.08
C GLY A 361 12.74 -22.32 4.12
N SER A 362 13.48 -23.08 3.31
CA SER A 362 14.35 -22.53 2.27
C SER A 362 13.52 -22.05 1.09
N ALA A 363 13.37 -20.72 0.93
CA ALA A 363 12.53 -20.10 -0.08
C ALA A 363 11.01 -20.43 0.06
N TRP A 364 10.52 -20.55 1.30
CA TRP A 364 9.10 -20.74 1.61
C TRP A 364 8.71 -20.00 2.90
N LEU A 365 7.61 -19.25 2.87
CA LEU A 365 7.05 -18.52 4.01
C LEU A 365 5.90 -19.30 4.64
N SER A 366 5.95 -19.49 5.97
CA SER A 366 4.75 -19.80 6.75
C SER A 366 3.90 -18.52 6.80
N LEU A 367 2.87 -18.42 5.97
CA LEU A 367 2.07 -17.20 5.82
C LEU A 367 0.85 -17.19 6.75
N TYR A 368 0.64 -16.09 7.46
CA TYR A 368 -0.51 -15.87 8.34
C TYR A 368 -1.19 -14.53 8.02
N ARG A 369 -2.51 -14.48 8.24
CA ARG A 369 -3.33 -13.28 8.14
C ARG A 369 -3.94 -12.95 9.49
N LYS A 370 -3.93 -11.67 9.86
CA LYS A 370 -4.69 -11.15 11.00
C LYS A 370 -6.20 -11.26 10.72
N CYS A 371 -6.91 -11.88 11.65
CA CYS A 371 -8.37 -11.98 11.61
C CYS A 371 -9.00 -10.64 12.01
N GLU A 372 -10.09 -10.27 11.34
CA GLU A 372 -10.79 -9.00 11.58
C GLU A 372 -11.64 -9.06 12.85
N ALA A 373 -11.99 -7.89 13.42
CA ALA A 373 -12.78 -7.84 14.64
C ALA A 373 -14.20 -8.41 14.42
N GLY A 374 -14.52 -9.51 15.13
CA GLY A 374 -15.78 -10.25 14.95
C GLY A 374 -15.73 -11.36 13.91
N GLU A 375 -14.59 -11.59 13.25
CA GLU A 375 -14.37 -12.73 12.36
C GLU A 375 -14.03 -14.00 13.15
N THR A 376 -14.60 -15.16 12.79
CA THR A 376 -14.11 -16.45 13.28
C THR A 376 -12.76 -16.76 12.63
N CYS A 377 -11.70 -16.81 13.43
CA CYS A 377 -10.35 -17.05 12.93
C CYS A 377 -10.14 -18.54 12.62
N VAL A 378 -9.95 -18.89 11.34
CA VAL A 378 -9.86 -20.28 10.86
C VAL A 378 -8.64 -20.48 9.96
N ASN A 379 -7.81 -21.48 10.27
CA ASN A 379 -6.67 -21.86 9.42
C ASN A 379 -7.13 -22.48 8.09
N ALA A 380 -6.36 -22.23 7.03
CA ALA A 380 -6.53 -22.90 5.74
C ALA A 380 -6.60 -24.43 5.91
N GLN A 381 -7.50 -25.07 5.18
CA GLN A 381 -7.64 -26.53 5.16
C GLN A 381 -6.75 -27.09 4.04
N PHE A 382 -6.04 -28.19 4.32
CA PHE A 382 -5.12 -28.81 3.37
C PHE A 382 -5.71 -30.12 2.84
N THR A 383 -5.64 -30.30 1.52
CA THR A 383 -6.15 -31.47 0.78
C THR A 383 -5.07 -32.14 -0.05
#